data_AF-A0A9E1N809-F1
#
_entry.id   AF-A0A9E1N809-F1
#
_cell.length_a   1.000
_cell.length_b   1.000
_cell.length_c   1.000
_cell.angle_alpha   90.00
_cell.angle_beta   90.00
_cell.angle_gamma   90.00
#
_symmetry.space_group_name_H-M   'P 1'
#
loop_
_entity.id
_entity.type
_entity.pdbx_description
1 polymer ?
#
loop_
_entity_poly.entity_id
_entity_poly.type
_entity_poly.pdbx_seq_one_letter_code
_entity_poly.pdbx_strand_id
1 'polypeptide(L)'
;MSTTGPERPDRPDRLLLLVPTTSYRIADFLDAAHRLGVDVAVGSDQRSVLEQFSDGGTTTVDFRSADHGLAQILDYHAEYPLGAIIGVDQETTLSAAKASQALGLRHNAPAAVEAAGNKHRFRSRLANSGLPAPWFSLLSLADGPAAHAGDMPYPVVLKPLALSASRGVIRADNPTQFIAAMNRIKEILSAADGPDETAHHVLVEDYIPGREVALEGLLEGGDLTVLALFDKPDPLEGPYFEETIYVTPSRLPVSVQADITSTVSRAVQTLGLREGPIHAELRINDDGAWLLEVAARSIGGLCSRALEFGDGGRLEDLIIRHAMNLPVEPHKPDEPHEPEQPASGVMMIPIPGAGVLRRVDGLAAARATPGIRDALIS
;
A
#
# COMPACT_ATOMS: atom_id res chain seq x y z
N MET A 1 -22.81 -17.12 38.26
CA MET A 1 -22.25 -18.21 37.43
C MET A 1 -21.53 -17.52 36.29
N SER A 2 -20.21 -17.43 36.38
CA SER A 2 -19.37 -16.76 35.38
C SER A 2 -19.21 -17.71 34.19
N THR A 3 -19.80 -17.36 33.05
CA THR A 3 -19.58 -18.08 31.79
C THR A 3 -18.26 -17.59 31.21
N THR A 4 -17.19 -18.31 31.51
CA THR A 4 -15.92 -18.22 30.79
C THR A 4 -16.19 -18.45 29.31
N GLY A 5 -15.92 -17.44 28.48
CA GLY A 5 -15.91 -17.58 27.03
C GLY A 5 -14.87 -18.64 26.60
N PRO A 6 -14.93 -19.11 25.35
CA PRO A 6 -14.01 -20.14 24.87
C PRO A 6 -12.57 -19.67 25.04
N GLU A 7 -11.77 -20.46 25.77
CA GLU A 7 -10.32 -20.27 25.88
C GLU A 7 -9.73 -20.19 24.47
N ARG A 8 -8.95 -19.13 24.22
CA ARG A 8 -8.18 -19.02 22.97
C ARG A 8 -7.21 -20.20 22.90
N PRO A 9 -7.03 -20.84 21.73
CA PRO A 9 -5.85 -21.68 21.55
C PRO A 9 -4.61 -20.84 21.86
N ASP A 10 -3.67 -21.44 22.58
CA ASP A 10 -2.40 -20.86 23.04
C ASP A 10 -1.56 -20.47 21.80
N ARG A 11 -1.88 -19.31 21.21
CA ARG A 11 -1.21 -18.76 20.04
C ARG A 11 -0.15 -17.80 20.56
N PRO A 12 1.11 -17.91 20.10
CA PRO A 12 2.16 -17.02 20.56
C PRO A 12 1.80 -15.55 20.33
N ASP A 13 2.10 -14.70 21.30
CA ASP A 13 1.78 -13.26 21.29
C ASP A 13 2.78 -12.41 20.49
N ARG A 14 3.73 -13.04 19.77
CA ARG A 14 4.77 -12.35 19.01
C ARG A 14 4.37 -12.07 17.57
N LEU A 15 4.51 -10.81 17.17
CA LEU A 15 4.39 -10.34 15.79
C LEU A 15 5.78 -10.16 15.18
N LEU A 16 5.99 -10.69 13.97
CA LEU A 16 7.14 -10.33 13.14
C LEU A 16 6.76 -9.21 12.17
N LEU A 17 7.39 -8.04 12.32
CA LEU A 17 7.23 -6.91 11.41
C LEU A 17 8.37 -6.94 10.38
N LEU A 18 8.05 -7.23 9.13
CA LEU A 18 8.99 -7.23 8.01
C LEU A 18 9.09 -5.83 7.42
N VAL A 19 10.30 -5.27 7.43
CA VAL A 19 10.53 -3.88 7.04
C VAL A 19 11.84 -3.75 6.27
N PRO A 20 11.83 -3.17 5.05
CA PRO A 20 13.07 -2.81 4.38
C PRO A 20 13.72 -1.63 5.09
N THR A 21 15.06 -1.57 5.03
CA THR A 21 15.86 -0.49 5.63
C THR A 21 15.51 0.92 5.15
N THR A 22 14.81 1.05 4.03
CA THR A 22 14.37 2.32 3.45
C THR A 22 13.02 2.81 3.98
N SER A 23 12.36 2.05 4.87
CA SER A 23 11.02 2.39 5.36
C SER A 23 11.05 3.32 6.57
N TYR A 24 10.15 4.30 6.56
CA TYR A 24 9.93 5.24 7.67
C TYR A 24 8.77 4.81 8.60
N ARG A 25 8.18 3.63 8.36
CA ARG A 25 6.92 3.19 9.02
C ARG A 25 7.12 2.41 10.32
N ILE A 26 8.36 2.07 10.66
CA ILE A 26 8.69 1.19 11.80
C ILE A 26 8.14 1.77 13.11
N ALA A 27 8.39 3.07 13.34
CA ALA A 27 8.02 3.73 14.60
C ALA A 27 6.52 3.63 14.91
N ASP A 28 5.64 3.91 13.93
CA ASP A 28 4.19 3.91 14.16
C ASP A 28 3.67 2.49 14.50
N PHE A 29 4.23 1.44 13.86
CA PHE A 29 3.90 0.05 14.20
C PHE A 29 4.45 -0.39 15.56
N LEU A 30 5.68 -0.01 15.91
CA LEU A 30 6.24 -0.32 17.23
C LEU A 30 5.47 0.37 18.35
N ASP A 31 5.10 1.64 18.15
CA ASP A 31 4.28 2.39 19.10
C ASP A 31 2.89 1.75 19.26
N ALA A 32 2.28 1.30 18.15
CA ALA A 32 0.99 0.58 18.19
C ALA A 32 1.11 -0.76 18.94
N ALA A 33 2.14 -1.54 18.66
CA ALA A 33 2.35 -2.79 19.37
C ALA A 33 2.55 -2.60 20.88
N HIS A 34 3.32 -1.57 21.26
CA HIS A 34 3.53 -1.24 22.66
C HIS A 34 2.23 -0.82 23.37
N ARG A 35 1.38 -0.01 22.71
CA ARG A 35 0.03 0.32 23.22
C ARG A 35 -0.84 -0.92 23.41
N LEU A 36 -0.73 -1.89 22.51
CA LEU A 36 -1.52 -3.12 22.53
C LEU A 36 -0.93 -4.23 23.41
N GLY A 37 0.28 -4.04 23.96
CA GLY A 37 0.98 -5.07 24.72
C GLY A 37 1.39 -6.29 23.88
N VAL A 38 1.58 -6.10 22.56
CA VAL A 38 2.02 -7.16 21.63
C VAL A 38 3.54 -7.19 21.59
N ASP A 39 4.12 -8.38 21.74
CA ASP A 39 5.57 -8.58 21.57
C ASP A 39 5.92 -8.48 20.08
N VAL A 40 6.96 -7.71 19.74
CA VAL A 40 7.33 -7.47 18.34
C VAL A 40 8.80 -7.74 18.09
N ALA A 41 9.06 -8.51 17.05
CA ALA A 41 10.37 -8.63 16.43
C ALA A 41 10.39 -7.90 15.08
N VAL A 42 11.53 -7.33 14.73
CA VAL A 42 11.74 -6.65 13.44
C VAL A 42 12.59 -7.51 12.51
N GLY A 43 12.04 -7.88 11.36
CA GLY A 43 12.75 -8.53 10.27
C GLY A 43 13.20 -7.51 9.23
N SER A 44 14.50 -7.38 8.97
CA SER A 44 15.04 -6.43 7.98
C SER A 44 16.04 -7.05 7.00
N ASP A 45 16.22 -6.40 5.85
CA ASP A 45 17.15 -6.81 4.80
C ASP A 45 18.63 -6.58 5.14
N GLN A 46 18.90 -5.81 6.20
CA GLN A 46 20.24 -5.62 6.74
C GLN A 46 20.37 -6.25 8.12
N ARG A 47 21.57 -6.80 8.37
CA ARG A 47 21.92 -7.36 9.66
C ARG A 47 22.08 -6.26 10.69
N SER A 48 21.30 -6.31 11.76
CA SER A 48 21.52 -5.45 12.92
C SER A 48 22.74 -5.92 13.71
N VAL A 49 23.64 -5.02 14.08
CA VAL A 49 24.76 -5.33 15.00
C VAL A 49 24.23 -5.84 16.35
N LEU A 50 23.01 -5.45 16.71
CA LEU A 50 22.35 -5.82 17.94
C LEU A 50 21.59 -7.15 17.85
N GLU A 51 21.49 -7.77 16.68
CA GLU A 51 20.72 -9.01 16.48
C GLU A 51 21.13 -10.13 17.45
N GLN A 52 22.45 -10.34 17.61
CA GLN A 52 23.01 -11.33 18.54
C GLN A 52 22.80 -11.01 20.04
N PHE A 53 22.31 -9.80 20.35
CA PHE A 53 22.07 -9.31 21.71
C PHE A 53 20.59 -8.99 21.95
N SER A 54 19.76 -8.97 20.90
CA SER A 54 18.31 -8.86 21.01
C SER A 54 17.77 -10.28 21.16
N ASP A 55 17.16 -10.58 22.30
CA ASP A 55 16.55 -11.88 22.63
C ASP A 55 15.39 -12.23 21.66
N GLY A 56 15.73 -12.53 20.40
CA GLY A 56 14.84 -12.62 19.25
C GLY A 56 14.22 -11.29 18.79
N GLY A 57 14.59 -10.13 19.35
CA GLY A 57 13.94 -8.85 19.01
C GLY A 57 14.17 -8.37 17.57
N THR A 58 15.18 -8.90 16.87
CA THR A 58 15.43 -8.60 15.46
C THR A 58 15.90 -9.85 14.72
N THR A 59 15.68 -9.89 13.40
CA THR A 59 16.19 -10.96 12.52
C THR A 59 16.50 -10.41 11.13
N THR A 60 17.51 -10.98 10.49
CA THR A 60 17.83 -10.66 9.09
C THR A 60 17.02 -11.52 8.14
N VAL A 61 16.38 -10.91 7.14
CA VAL A 61 15.57 -11.61 6.12
C VAL A 61 15.95 -11.11 4.73
N ASP A 62 16.32 -12.02 3.83
CA ASP A 62 16.58 -11.69 2.43
C ASP A 62 15.26 -11.55 1.66
N PHE A 63 14.86 -10.31 1.38
CA PHE A 63 13.65 -10.05 0.60
C PHE A 63 13.84 -10.28 -0.91
N ARG A 64 15.09 -10.29 -1.40
CA ARG A 64 15.40 -10.47 -2.83
C ARG A 64 15.29 -11.92 -3.27
N SER A 65 15.53 -12.86 -2.36
CA SER A 65 15.41 -14.29 -2.60
C SER A 65 14.26 -14.86 -1.78
N ALA A 66 13.11 -15.03 -2.43
CA ALA A 66 11.89 -15.47 -1.76
C ALA A 66 12.07 -16.79 -0.98
N ASP A 67 12.80 -17.76 -1.54
CA ASP A 67 13.03 -19.05 -0.89
C ASP A 67 13.97 -18.94 0.31
N HIS A 68 15.02 -18.11 0.19
CA HIS A 68 15.96 -17.89 1.28
C HIS A 68 15.32 -17.09 2.43
N GLY A 69 14.63 -15.99 2.10
CA GLY A 69 13.90 -15.20 3.09
C GLY A 69 12.82 -16.01 3.79
N LEU A 70 12.10 -16.88 3.07
CA LEU A 70 11.15 -17.82 3.67
C LEU A 70 11.83 -18.75 4.67
N ALA A 71 12.93 -19.40 4.27
CA ALA A 71 13.68 -20.30 5.16
C ALA A 71 14.14 -19.58 6.45
N GLN A 72 14.66 -18.35 6.33
CA GLN A 72 15.07 -17.55 7.49
C GLN A 72 13.91 -17.23 8.45
N ILE A 73 12.73 -16.92 7.92
CA ILE A 73 11.54 -16.69 8.77
C ILE A 73 11.09 -17.98 9.46
N LEU A 74 11.15 -19.13 8.77
CA LEU A 74 10.81 -20.43 9.35
C LEU A 74 11.80 -20.84 10.45
N ASP A 75 13.09 -20.63 10.24
CA ASP A 75 14.13 -20.88 11.24
C ASP A 75 13.94 -19.97 12.46
N TYR A 76 13.65 -18.68 12.23
CA TYR A 76 13.32 -17.75 13.31
C TYR A 76 12.09 -18.21 14.10
N HIS A 77 11.02 -18.64 13.42
CA HIS A 77 9.79 -19.14 14.07
C HIS A 77 10.04 -20.36 14.95
N ALA A 78 10.99 -21.23 14.58
CA ALA A 78 11.31 -22.43 15.35
C ALA A 78 11.93 -22.11 16.72
N GLU A 79 12.65 -20.98 16.84
CA GLU A 79 13.25 -20.50 18.09
C GLU A 79 12.32 -19.51 18.82
N TYR A 80 11.63 -18.65 18.06
CA TYR A 80 10.75 -17.59 18.56
C TYR A 80 9.37 -17.71 17.87
N PRO A 81 8.43 -18.50 18.43
CA PRO A 81 7.14 -18.75 17.83
C PRO A 81 6.37 -17.46 17.50
N LEU A 82 5.83 -17.39 16.30
CA LEU A 82 5.14 -16.23 15.74
C LEU A 82 3.63 -16.41 15.72
N GLY A 83 2.90 -15.41 16.20
CA GLY A 83 1.45 -15.28 16.11
C GLY A 83 1.00 -14.64 14.82
N ALA A 84 1.76 -13.69 14.27
CA ALA A 84 1.47 -13.06 12.98
C ALA A 84 2.74 -12.52 12.31
N ILE A 85 2.62 -12.21 11.02
CA ILE A 85 3.67 -11.56 10.24
C ILE A 85 3.02 -10.42 9.45
N ILE A 86 3.56 -9.20 9.57
CA ILE A 86 3.10 -8.03 8.83
C ILE A 86 4.25 -7.53 7.96
N GLY A 87 4.01 -7.39 6.65
CA GLY A 87 4.86 -6.63 5.75
C GLY A 87 4.36 -5.20 5.61
N VAL A 88 5.25 -4.21 5.66
CA VAL A 88 4.87 -2.78 5.61
C VAL A 88 4.90 -2.18 4.21
N ASP A 89 5.47 -2.89 3.24
CA ASP A 89 5.56 -2.48 1.84
C ASP A 89 5.29 -3.65 0.89
N GLN A 90 5.40 -3.43 -0.41
CA GLN A 90 5.00 -4.44 -1.40
C GLN A 90 5.86 -5.72 -1.36
N GLU A 91 7.18 -5.60 -1.26
CA GLU A 91 8.10 -6.75 -1.24
C GLU A 91 7.93 -7.55 0.06
N THR A 92 7.88 -6.85 1.19
CA THR A 92 7.69 -7.49 2.51
C THR A 92 6.30 -8.08 2.68
N THR A 93 5.26 -7.50 2.08
CA THR A 93 3.90 -8.07 2.12
C THR A 93 3.85 -9.44 1.44
N LEU A 94 4.54 -9.59 0.30
CA LEU A 94 4.62 -10.90 -0.36
C LEU A 94 5.39 -11.92 0.47
N SER A 95 6.52 -11.51 1.05
CA SER A 95 7.31 -12.36 1.96
C SER A 95 6.50 -12.78 3.19
N ALA A 96 5.78 -11.84 3.82
CA ALA A 96 4.89 -12.09 4.94
C ALA A 96 3.77 -13.07 4.57
N ALA A 97 3.15 -12.92 3.40
CA ALA A 97 2.10 -13.82 2.92
C ALA A 97 2.63 -15.26 2.70
N LYS A 98 3.82 -15.42 2.08
CA LYS A 98 4.44 -16.73 1.87
C LYS A 98 4.79 -17.43 3.18
N ALA A 99 5.43 -16.71 4.11
CA ALA A 99 5.77 -17.26 5.42
C ALA A 99 4.53 -17.58 6.25
N SER A 100 3.54 -16.69 6.27
CA SER A 100 2.29 -16.93 6.99
C SER A 100 1.52 -18.12 6.43
N GLN A 101 1.52 -18.33 5.11
CA GLN A 101 0.95 -19.53 4.51
C GLN A 101 1.66 -20.79 4.99
N ALA A 102 3.00 -20.80 4.97
CA ALA A 102 3.80 -21.96 5.39
C ALA A 102 3.60 -22.29 6.88
N LEU A 103 3.36 -21.27 7.70
CA LEU A 103 3.16 -21.38 9.15
C LEU A 103 1.68 -21.56 9.56
N GLY A 104 0.73 -21.51 8.62
CA GLY A 104 -0.70 -21.58 8.92
C GLY A 104 -1.25 -20.36 9.68
N LEU A 105 -0.59 -19.20 9.57
CA LEU A 105 -1.03 -17.94 10.18
C LEU A 105 -2.06 -17.23 9.29
N ARG A 106 -2.74 -16.21 9.82
CA ARG A 106 -3.70 -15.39 9.04
C ARG A 106 -2.96 -14.66 7.91
N HIS A 107 -3.45 -14.78 6.67
CA HIS A 107 -2.79 -14.20 5.48
C HIS A 107 -3.74 -14.06 4.29
N ASN A 108 -3.37 -13.19 3.35
CA ASN A 108 -3.83 -13.31 1.96
C ASN A 108 -3.03 -14.39 1.23
N ALA A 109 -3.66 -15.13 0.32
CA ALA A 109 -2.94 -16.05 -0.55
C ALA A 109 -1.82 -15.31 -1.31
N PRO A 110 -0.58 -15.81 -1.36
CA PRO A 110 0.54 -15.14 -2.05
C PRO A 110 0.22 -14.81 -3.51
N ALA A 111 -0.49 -15.68 -4.21
CA ALA A 111 -0.90 -15.43 -5.60
C ALA A 111 -1.84 -14.20 -5.74
N ALA A 112 -2.67 -13.91 -4.73
CA ALA A 112 -3.52 -12.72 -4.70
C ALA A 112 -2.68 -11.46 -4.43
N VAL A 113 -1.72 -11.53 -3.50
CA VAL A 113 -0.77 -10.44 -3.22
C VAL A 113 0.09 -10.12 -4.44
N GLU A 114 0.62 -11.14 -5.12
CA GLU A 114 1.39 -10.95 -6.37
C GLU A 114 0.54 -10.36 -7.49
N ALA A 115 -0.73 -10.79 -7.60
CA ALA A 115 -1.63 -10.25 -8.61
C ALA A 115 -1.97 -8.77 -8.36
N ALA A 116 -2.12 -8.37 -7.09
CA ALA A 116 -2.36 -7.00 -6.68
C ALA A 116 -1.12 -6.10 -6.92
N GLY A 117 0.07 -6.57 -6.56
CA GLY A 117 1.31 -5.78 -6.68
C GLY A 117 1.91 -5.69 -8.09
N ASN A 118 1.53 -6.56 -9.02
CA ASN A 118 2.01 -6.50 -10.40
C ASN A 118 0.95 -5.86 -11.30
N LYS A 119 1.24 -4.67 -11.84
CA LYS A 119 0.27 -3.86 -12.61
C LYS A 119 -0.30 -4.60 -13.83
N HIS A 120 0.50 -5.43 -14.50
CA HIS A 120 0.01 -6.24 -15.61
C HIS A 120 -0.92 -7.37 -15.15
N ARG A 121 -0.56 -8.10 -14.09
CA ARG A 121 -1.42 -9.15 -13.51
C ARG A 121 -2.71 -8.56 -12.95
N PHE A 122 -2.63 -7.43 -12.25
CA PHE A 122 -3.76 -6.66 -11.75
C PHE A 122 -4.71 -6.29 -12.88
N ARG A 123 -4.19 -5.63 -13.91
CA ARG A 123 -4.99 -5.17 -15.06
C ARG A 123 -5.61 -6.34 -15.82
N SER A 124 -4.86 -7.43 -16.01
CA SER A 124 -5.34 -8.66 -16.66
C SER A 124 -6.49 -9.31 -15.89
N ARG A 125 -6.43 -9.36 -14.55
CA ARG A 125 -7.54 -9.88 -13.73
C ARG A 125 -8.75 -8.96 -13.78
N LEU A 126 -8.54 -7.66 -13.71
CA LEU A 126 -9.62 -6.67 -13.72
C LEU A 126 -10.38 -6.70 -15.06
N ALA A 127 -9.69 -6.75 -16.19
CA ALA A 127 -10.30 -6.82 -17.52
C ALA A 127 -11.21 -8.04 -17.71
N ASN A 128 -10.98 -9.13 -16.97
CA ASN A 128 -11.78 -10.36 -17.01
C ASN A 128 -12.90 -10.41 -15.94
N SER A 129 -13.13 -9.32 -15.19
CA SER A 129 -14.05 -9.29 -14.03
C SER A 129 -15.37 -8.57 -14.27
N GLY A 130 -15.53 -7.93 -15.43
CA GLY A 130 -16.67 -7.06 -15.71
C GLY A 130 -16.67 -5.75 -14.90
N LEU A 131 -15.54 -5.37 -14.33
CA LEU A 131 -15.28 -4.01 -13.81
C LEU A 131 -14.73 -3.12 -14.94
N PRO A 132 -14.91 -1.79 -14.87
CA PRO A 132 -14.28 -0.87 -15.81
C PRO A 132 -12.76 -1.09 -15.86
N ALA A 133 -12.23 -1.28 -17.06
CA ALA A 133 -10.81 -1.50 -17.30
C ALA A 133 -10.40 -0.78 -18.59
N PRO A 134 -9.29 -0.01 -18.58
CA PRO A 134 -8.78 0.63 -19.79
C PRO A 134 -8.27 -0.43 -20.76
N TRP A 135 -8.15 -0.10 -22.05
CA TRP A 135 -7.32 -0.88 -22.94
C TRP A 135 -5.89 -0.91 -22.40
N PHE A 136 -5.19 -2.03 -22.57
CA PHE A 136 -3.81 -2.15 -22.17
C PHE A 136 -3.02 -3.12 -23.06
N SER A 137 -1.72 -2.94 -23.09
CA SER A 137 -0.75 -3.82 -23.74
C SER A 137 0.52 -3.94 -22.90
N LEU A 138 1.11 -5.13 -22.91
CA LEU A 138 2.43 -5.37 -22.31
C LEU A 138 3.49 -5.26 -23.40
N LEU A 139 4.47 -4.38 -23.22
CA LEU A 139 5.55 -4.16 -24.18
C LEU A 139 6.90 -4.58 -23.60
N SER A 140 7.76 -5.14 -24.45
CA SER A 140 9.15 -5.44 -24.12
C SER A 140 10.01 -4.19 -24.29
N LEU A 141 10.89 -3.93 -23.32
CA LEU A 141 11.89 -2.85 -23.42
C LEU A 141 13.02 -3.17 -24.43
N ALA A 142 13.10 -4.42 -24.92
CA ALA A 142 14.08 -4.84 -25.91
C ALA A 142 13.73 -4.44 -27.34
N ASP A 143 12.43 -4.30 -27.66
CA ASP A 143 11.94 -4.09 -29.03
C ASP A 143 12.21 -2.67 -29.56
N GLY A 144 12.64 -1.77 -28.67
CA GLY A 144 12.91 -0.38 -28.97
C GLY A 144 11.63 0.47 -29.00
N PRO A 145 11.67 1.70 -28.44
CA PRO A 145 10.45 2.48 -28.21
C PRO A 145 9.74 2.91 -29.51
N ALA A 146 10.48 3.08 -30.61
CA ALA A 146 9.92 3.51 -31.89
C ALA A 146 9.05 2.43 -32.58
N ALA A 147 9.23 1.15 -32.23
CA ALA A 147 8.49 0.05 -32.84
C ALA A 147 6.99 0.09 -32.53
N HIS A 148 6.62 0.68 -31.39
CA HIS A 148 5.24 0.71 -30.91
C HIS A 148 4.59 2.10 -30.98
N ALA A 149 5.38 3.17 -31.08
CA ALA A 149 4.91 4.53 -30.88
C ALA A 149 3.84 4.98 -31.90
N GLY A 150 3.84 4.44 -33.12
CA GLY A 150 2.92 4.81 -34.19
C GLY A 150 1.48 4.26 -34.01
N ASP A 151 1.33 3.16 -33.29
CA ASP A 151 0.08 2.39 -33.22
C ASP A 151 -0.68 2.59 -31.90
N MET A 152 -0.17 3.43 -31.00
CA MET A 152 -0.76 3.63 -29.67
C MET A 152 -2.00 4.53 -29.69
N PRO A 153 -3.06 4.19 -28.93
CA PRO A 153 -4.27 4.99 -28.82
C PRO A 153 -4.07 6.16 -27.82
N TYR A 154 -3.34 7.19 -28.23
CA TYR A 154 -3.06 8.34 -27.35
C TYR A 154 -4.33 9.06 -26.86
N PRO A 155 -4.36 9.58 -25.61
CA PRO A 155 -3.27 9.54 -24.62
C PRO A 155 -3.15 8.21 -23.87
N VAL A 156 -1.92 7.77 -23.63
CA VAL A 156 -1.60 6.54 -22.90
C VAL A 156 -0.76 6.82 -21.65
N VAL A 157 -0.80 5.92 -20.68
CA VAL A 157 0.07 5.92 -19.50
C VAL A 157 0.96 4.69 -19.53
N LEU A 158 2.26 4.92 -19.41
CA LEU A 158 3.29 3.89 -19.33
C LEU A 158 3.63 3.63 -17.86
N LYS A 159 3.71 2.36 -17.47
CA LYS A 159 3.89 1.93 -16.08
C LYS A 159 4.86 0.74 -15.97
N PRO A 160 5.93 0.84 -15.17
CA PRO A 160 6.72 -0.30 -14.72
C PRO A 160 5.84 -1.28 -13.94
N LEU A 161 6.10 -2.59 -14.03
CA LEU A 161 5.16 -3.59 -13.50
C LEU A 161 5.08 -3.61 -11.97
N ALA A 162 6.18 -3.36 -11.26
CA ALA A 162 6.29 -3.62 -9.82
C ALA A 162 6.83 -2.43 -9.00
N LEU A 163 6.99 -1.25 -9.58
CA LEU A 163 7.42 -0.05 -8.83
C LEU A 163 6.23 0.62 -8.11
N SER A 164 6.54 1.28 -6.99
CA SER A 164 5.60 2.02 -6.13
C SER A 164 5.81 3.54 -6.20
N ALA A 165 4.91 4.31 -5.56
CA ALA A 165 4.98 5.79 -5.44
C ALA A 165 5.06 6.50 -6.80
N SER A 166 4.26 6.04 -7.78
CA SER A 166 4.24 6.55 -9.16
C SER A 166 5.60 6.59 -9.88
N ARG A 167 6.64 5.91 -9.36
CA ARG A 167 7.97 5.90 -9.98
C ARG A 167 7.90 5.25 -11.36
N GLY A 168 8.18 6.06 -12.38
CA GLY A 168 8.13 5.64 -13.78
C GLY A 168 6.73 5.57 -14.37
N VAL A 169 5.68 6.03 -13.66
CA VAL A 169 4.33 6.19 -14.23
C VAL A 169 4.30 7.51 -15.02
N ILE A 170 4.17 7.42 -16.35
CA ILE A 170 4.31 8.59 -17.24
C ILE A 170 3.21 8.58 -18.29
N ARG A 171 2.47 9.68 -18.40
CA ARG A 171 1.51 9.92 -19.49
C ARG A 171 2.25 10.43 -20.73
N ALA A 172 1.84 9.92 -21.89
CA ALA A 172 2.24 10.38 -23.19
C ALA A 172 1.00 10.66 -24.05
N ASP A 173 0.97 11.84 -24.67
CA ASP A 173 -0.11 12.29 -25.56
C ASP A 173 0.24 12.12 -27.05
N ASN A 174 1.48 11.72 -27.38
CA ASN A 174 1.94 11.55 -28.76
C ASN A 174 3.19 10.63 -28.84
N PRO A 175 3.58 10.19 -30.06
CA PRO A 175 4.72 9.31 -30.28
C PRO A 175 6.05 9.81 -29.71
N THR A 176 6.31 11.12 -29.77
CA THR A 176 7.56 11.69 -29.25
C THR A 176 7.64 11.56 -27.73
N GLN A 177 6.54 11.87 -27.03
CA GLN A 177 6.45 11.72 -25.58
C GLN A 177 6.49 10.25 -25.14
N PHE A 178 5.87 9.35 -25.91
CA PHE A 178 5.91 7.90 -25.65
C PHE A 178 7.35 7.37 -25.67
N ILE A 179 8.12 7.75 -26.70
CA ILE A 179 9.52 7.34 -26.82
C ILE A 179 10.35 7.87 -25.65
N ALA A 180 10.14 9.13 -25.26
CA ALA A 180 10.81 9.71 -24.10
C ALA A 180 10.44 8.99 -22.79
N ALA A 181 9.17 8.65 -22.59
CA ALA A 181 8.69 7.91 -21.43
C ALA A 181 9.30 6.50 -21.35
N MET A 182 9.29 5.74 -22.45
CA MET A 182 9.91 4.41 -22.53
C MET A 182 11.40 4.44 -22.18
N ASN A 183 12.15 5.41 -22.72
CA ASN A 183 13.58 5.54 -22.42
C ASN A 183 13.81 5.87 -20.94
N ARG A 184 13.03 6.79 -20.37
CA ARG A 184 13.13 7.12 -18.94
C ARG A 184 12.78 5.93 -18.05
N ILE A 185 11.75 5.16 -18.38
CA ILE A 185 11.38 3.94 -17.65
C ILE A 185 12.50 2.90 -17.73
N LYS A 186 13.11 2.71 -18.90
CA LYS A 186 14.25 1.82 -19.08
C LYS A 186 15.42 2.20 -18.19
N GLU A 187 15.74 3.49 -18.09
CA GLU A 187 16.79 3.98 -17.17
C GLU A 187 16.43 3.70 -15.71
N ILE A 188 15.20 4.00 -15.29
CA ILE A 188 14.72 3.73 -13.92
C ILE A 188 14.84 2.24 -13.57
N LEU A 189 14.42 1.36 -14.47
CA LEU A 189 14.46 -0.09 -14.26
C LEU A 189 15.89 -0.64 -14.30
N SER A 190 16.78 -0.08 -15.12
CA SER A 190 18.19 -0.49 -15.13
C SER A 190 18.93 -0.18 -13.82
N ALA A 191 18.44 0.80 -13.07
CA ALA A 191 18.97 1.17 -11.75
C ALA A 191 18.22 0.49 -10.59
N ALA A 192 17.15 -0.25 -10.88
CA ALA A 192 16.36 -0.97 -9.88
C ALA A 192 16.80 -2.43 -9.82
N ASP A 193 17.13 -2.91 -8.63
CA ASP A 193 17.24 -4.36 -8.39
C ASP A 193 15.83 -4.94 -8.39
N GLY A 194 15.53 -5.88 -9.30
CA GLY A 194 14.22 -6.49 -9.41
C GLY A 194 14.24 -7.80 -10.21
N PRO A 195 13.21 -8.66 -10.08
CA PRO A 195 13.14 -9.91 -10.82
C PRO A 195 13.07 -9.65 -12.33
N ASP A 196 13.74 -10.53 -13.08
CA ASP A 196 14.03 -10.39 -14.51
C ASP A 196 12.77 -10.04 -15.34
N GLU A 197 11.64 -10.71 -15.08
CA GLU A 197 10.38 -10.46 -15.79
C GLU A 197 9.87 -9.02 -15.64
N THR A 198 9.95 -8.44 -14.44
CA THR A 198 9.46 -7.08 -14.15
C THR A 198 10.41 -5.98 -14.59
N ALA A 199 11.69 -6.30 -14.76
CA ALA A 199 12.73 -5.36 -15.17
C ALA A 199 12.72 -5.07 -16.67
N HIS A 200 12.16 -5.97 -17.49
CA HIS A 200 12.24 -5.90 -18.96
C HIS A 200 10.94 -5.52 -19.65
N HIS A 201 9.86 -5.27 -18.91
CA HIS A 201 8.55 -4.99 -19.47
C HIS A 201 7.91 -3.71 -18.93
N VAL A 202 7.07 -3.11 -19.76
CA VAL A 202 6.28 -1.92 -19.41
C VAL A 202 4.82 -2.19 -19.79
N LEU A 203 3.92 -1.90 -18.87
CA LEU A 203 2.49 -1.85 -19.14
C LEU A 203 2.17 -0.49 -19.78
N VAL A 204 1.47 -0.51 -20.90
CA VAL A 204 0.88 0.68 -21.50
C VAL A 204 -0.63 0.54 -21.42
N GLU A 205 -1.33 1.54 -20.92
CA GLU A 205 -2.79 1.56 -20.85
C GLU A 205 -3.37 2.92 -21.23
N ASP A 206 -4.66 2.97 -21.55
CA ASP A 206 -5.35 4.24 -21.79
C ASP A 206 -5.22 5.16 -20.57
N TYR A 207 -5.05 6.46 -20.82
CA TYR A 207 -5.22 7.44 -19.77
C TYR A 207 -6.71 7.53 -19.38
N ILE A 208 -7.00 7.23 -18.12
CA ILE A 208 -8.34 7.38 -17.55
C ILE A 208 -8.49 8.82 -17.04
N PRO A 209 -9.35 9.67 -17.62
CA PRO A 209 -9.62 11.00 -17.06
C PRO A 209 -10.49 10.88 -15.81
N GLY A 210 -10.44 11.90 -14.95
CA GLY A 210 -11.34 11.99 -13.80
C GLY A 210 -10.66 12.49 -12.54
N ARG A 211 -11.48 12.70 -11.50
CA ARG A 211 -10.99 13.04 -10.16
C ARG A 211 -10.37 11.81 -9.52
N GLU A 212 -9.20 11.97 -8.92
CA GLU A 212 -8.52 10.88 -8.23
C GLU A 212 -8.93 10.80 -6.75
N VAL A 213 -9.10 9.58 -6.25
CA VAL A 213 -9.40 9.28 -4.86
C VAL A 213 -8.59 8.06 -4.41
N ALA A 214 -8.40 7.93 -3.11
CA ALA A 214 -7.83 6.73 -2.52
C ALA A 214 -8.73 6.20 -1.40
N LEU A 215 -8.94 4.89 -1.38
CA LEU A 215 -9.71 4.19 -0.35
C LEU A 215 -8.75 3.35 0.49
N GLU A 216 -8.79 3.59 1.80
CA GLU A 216 -8.13 2.76 2.81
C GLU A 216 -9.19 1.84 3.43
N GLY A 217 -8.91 0.54 3.47
CA GLY A 217 -9.85 -0.45 3.96
C GLY A 217 -9.19 -1.60 4.70
N LEU A 218 -10.01 -2.38 5.42
CA LEU A 218 -9.60 -3.59 6.10
C LEU A 218 -10.49 -4.75 5.63
N LEU A 219 -9.85 -5.85 5.26
CA LEU A 219 -10.55 -7.09 4.89
C LEU A 219 -10.54 -8.08 6.04
N GLU A 220 -11.68 -8.69 6.30
CA GLU A 220 -11.79 -9.86 7.17
C GLU A 220 -12.69 -10.89 6.50
N GLY A 221 -12.17 -12.10 6.24
CA GLY A 221 -12.94 -13.13 5.56
C GLY A 221 -13.42 -12.77 4.14
N GLY A 222 -12.86 -11.73 3.51
CA GLY A 222 -13.29 -11.19 2.22
C GLY A 222 -14.30 -10.05 2.29
N ASP A 223 -14.75 -9.66 3.49
CA ASP A 223 -15.64 -8.54 3.69
C ASP A 223 -14.83 -7.25 3.89
N LEU A 224 -15.12 -6.23 3.09
CA LEU A 224 -14.43 -4.94 3.12
C LEU A 224 -15.09 -3.99 4.10
N THR A 225 -14.34 -3.57 5.12
CA THR A 225 -14.66 -2.41 5.94
C THR A 225 -13.87 -1.21 5.40
N VAL A 226 -14.58 -0.17 4.94
CA VAL A 226 -13.95 1.09 4.53
C VAL A 226 -13.54 1.86 5.79
N LEU A 227 -12.24 2.14 5.90
CA LEU A 227 -11.69 2.93 7.01
C LEU A 227 -11.67 4.41 6.68
N ALA A 228 -11.27 4.76 5.44
CA ALA A 228 -11.26 6.13 4.97
C ALA A 228 -11.38 6.19 3.45
N LEU A 229 -12.05 7.25 2.97
CA LEU A 229 -12.01 7.65 1.57
C LEU A 229 -11.36 9.05 1.51
N PHE A 230 -10.26 9.14 0.78
CA PHE A 230 -9.50 10.36 0.60
C PHE A 230 -9.81 11.01 -0.75
N ASP A 231 -10.09 12.31 -0.72
CA ASP A 231 -10.05 13.17 -1.89
C ASP A 231 -8.59 13.59 -2.16
N LYS A 232 -8.18 13.54 -3.44
CA LYS A 232 -6.91 14.12 -3.93
C LYS A 232 -7.24 15.41 -4.70
N PRO A 233 -7.17 16.59 -4.06
CA PRO A 233 -7.78 17.81 -4.60
C PRO A 233 -7.03 18.40 -5.80
N ASP A 234 -5.71 18.17 -5.91
CA ASP A 234 -4.94 18.67 -7.04
C ASP A 234 -5.20 17.82 -8.29
N PRO A 235 -5.35 18.44 -9.47
CA PRO A 235 -5.57 17.72 -10.71
C PRO A 235 -4.29 16.97 -11.14
N LEU A 236 -4.31 15.64 -10.99
CA LEU A 236 -3.23 14.75 -11.39
C LEU A 236 -3.36 14.35 -12.87
N GLU A 237 -3.21 15.33 -13.78
CA GLU A 237 -3.44 15.12 -15.21
C GLU A 237 -2.20 14.66 -16.00
N GLY A 238 -1.02 14.64 -15.37
CA GLY A 238 0.24 14.25 -16.00
C GLY A 238 1.10 15.44 -16.45
N PRO A 239 2.26 15.18 -17.08
CA PRO A 239 2.73 13.88 -17.54
C PRO A 239 3.20 12.94 -16.42
N TYR A 240 3.47 13.49 -15.22
CA TYR A 240 3.80 12.74 -14.01
C TYR A 240 2.66 12.83 -13.00
N PHE A 241 2.56 11.85 -12.12
CA PHE A 241 1.47 11.70 -11.15
C PHE A 241 2.03 11.73 -9.71
N GLU A 242 2.73 12.81 -9.39
CA GLU A 242 3.30 13.02 -8.06
C GLU A 242 2.17 13.28 -7.06
N GLU A 243 2.13 12.51 -5.98
CA GLU A 243 1.12 12.71 -4.94
C GLU A 243 1.36 14.03 -4.21
N THR A 244 0.30 14.81 -3.99
CA THR A 244 0.41 16.11 -3.30
C THR A 244 -0.37 16.14 -1.99
N ILE A 245 -1.68 15.99 -2.03
CA ILE A 245 -2.57 16.18 -0.89
C ILE A 245 -3.56 15.02 -0.80
N TYR A 246 -3.77 14.53 0.42
CA TYR A 246 -4.91 13.67 0.75
C TYR A 246 -5.76 14.36 1.81
N VAL A 247 -7.09 14.34 1.63
CA VAL A 247 -8.05 14.87 2.62
C VAL A 247 -9.18 13.87 2.83
N THR A 248 -9.54 13.60 4.08
CA THR A 248 -10.66 12.74 4.46
C THR A 248 -11.46 13.39 5.60
N PRO A 249 -12.79 13.16 5.73
CA PRO A 249 -13.65 12.36 4.85
C PRO A 249 -13.85 12.98 3.47
N SER A 250 -14.16 12.14 2.47
CA SER A 250 -14.44 12.59 1.11
C SER A 250 -15.69 13.47 1.04
N ARG A 251 -15.64 14.49 0.19
CA ARG A 251 -16.77 15.38 -0.10
C ARG A 251 -17.61 14.92 -1.29
N LEU A 252 -17.31 13.76 -1.87
CA LEU A 252 -18.08 13.22 -2.98
C LEU A 252 -19.53 12.89 -2.58
N PRO A 253 -20.49 12.93 -3.51
CA PRO A 253 -21.86 12.49 -3.23
C PRO A 253 -21.88 11.06 -2.67
N VAL A 254 -22.76 10.78 -1.71
CA VAL A 254 -22.88 9.46 -1.06
C VAL A 254 -23.06 8.33 -2.07
N SER A 255 -23.79 8.57 -3.16
CA SER A 255 -23.95 7.59 -4.25
C SER A 255 -22.64 7.24 -4.94
N VAL A 256 -21.75 8.22 -5.13
CA VAL A 256 -20.41 8.01 -5.71
C VAL A 256 -19.51 7.26 -4.73
N GLN A 257 -19.57 7.59 -3.44
CA GLN A 257 -18.83 6.86 -2.40
C GLN A 257 -19.28 5.39 -2.32
N ALA A 258 -20.58 5.13 -2.47
CA ALA A 258 -21.12 3.77 -2.53
C ALA A 258 -20.65 3.02 -3.79
N ASP A 259 -20.59 3.68 -4.95
CA ASP A 259 -20.06 3.09 -6.19
C ASP A 259 -18.57 2.75 -6.07
N ILE A 260 -17.77 3.64 -5.48
CA ILE A 260 -16.36 3.39 -5.15
C ILE A 260 -16.23 2.15 -4.26
N THR A 261 -17.00 2.10 -3.16
CA THR A 261 -16.96 0.99 -2.20
C THR A 261 -17.33 -0.33 -2.87
N SER A 262 -18.39 -0.34 -3.69
CA SER A 262 -18.83 -1.51 -4.46
C SER A 262 -17.77 -1.98 -5.45
N THR A 263 -17.17 -1.04 -6.19
CA THR A 263 -16.10 -1.30 -7.16
C THR A 263 -14.86 -1.92 -6.49
N VAL A 264 -14.41 -1.34 -5.37
CA VAL A 264 -13.25 -1.90 -4.62
C VAL A 264 -13.59 -3.27 -4.05
N SER A 265 -14.80 -3.45 -3.49
CA SER A 265 -15.25 -4.74 -2.95
C SER A 265 -15.23 -5.86 -3.99
N ARG A 266 -15.71 -5.59 -5.21
CA ARG A 266 -15.65 -6.54 -6.33
C ARG A 266 -14.22 -6.80 -6.79
N ALA A 267 -13.36 -5.78 -6.77
CA ALA A 267 -11.97 -5.92 -7.19
C ALA A 267 -11.14 -6.78 -6.22
N VAL A 268 -11.26 -6.55 -4.91
CA VAL A 268 -10.57 -7.39 -3.90
C VAL A 268 -11.03 -8.85 -3.98
N GLN A 269 -12.31 -9.10 -4.21
CA GLN A 269 -12.85 -10.44 -4.46
C GLN A 269 -12.26 -11.07 -5.73
N THR A 270 -12.20 -10.30 -6.84
CA THR A 270 -11.60 -10.74 -8.12
C THR A 270 -10.12 -11.11 -7.97
N LEU A 271 -9.38 -10.33 -7.17
CA LEU A 271 -7.97 -10.58 -6.88
C LEU A 271 -7.78 -11.76 -5.92
N GLY A 272 -8.81 -12.11 -5.15
CA GLY A 272 -8.74 -13.15 -4.11
C GLY A 272 -8.15 -12.65 -2.78
N LEU A 273 -8.17 -11.33 -2.55
CA LEU A 273 -7.79 -10.73 -1.27
C LEU A 273 -8.92 -10.92 -0.26
N ARG A 274 -8.56 -11.29 0.97
CA ARG A 274 -9.50 -11.71 2.02
C ARG A 274 -9.18 -11.16 3.41
N GLU A 275 -7.92 -10.82 3.67
CA GLU A 275 -7.44 -10.47 5.01
C GLU A 275 -6.61 -9.18 4.97
N GLY A 276 -6.54 -8.48 6.10
CA GLY A 276 -5.60 -7.38 6.29
C GLY A 276 -5.95 -6.07 5.56
N PRO A 277 -5.08 -5.07 5.68
CA PRO A 277 -5.32 -3.75 5.10
C PRO A 277 -5.21 -3.78 3.57
N ILE A 278 -6.01 -2.93 2.92
CA ILE A 278 -5.88 -2.61 1.51
C ILE A 278 -5.83 -1.11 1.30
N HIS A 279 -5.09 -0.73 0.27
CA HIS A 279 -5.06 0.63 -0.25
C HIS A 279 -5.43 0.58 -1.74
N ALA A 280 -6.50 1.27 -2.12
CA ALA A 280 -6.97 1.31 -3.50
C ALA A 280 -6.95 2.73 -4.04
N GLU A 281 -6.42 2.92 -5.25
CA GLU A 281 -6.44 4.19 -5.96
C GLU A 281 -7.39 4.12 -7.15
N LEU A 282 -8.25 5.13 -7.30
CA LEU A 282 -9.29 5.17 -8.33
C LEU A 282 -9.37 6.54 -8.99
N ARG A 283 -9.90 6.55 -10.22
CA ARG A 283 -10.40 7.76 -10.87
C ARG A 283 -11.89 7.69 -11.08
N ILE A 284 -12.55 8.81 -10.84
CA ILE A 284 -14.00 8.98 -10.95
C ILE A 284 -14.30 9.90 -12.12
N ASN A 285 -15.11 9.41 -13.04
CA ASN A 285 -15.63 10.16 -14.19
C ASN A 285 -17.10 9.78 -14.45
N ASP A 286 -17.66 10.28 -15.56
CA ASP A 286 -19.06 10.06 -15.92
C ASP A 286 -19.39 8.57 -16.19
N ASP A 287 -18.38 7.74 -16.48
CA ASP A 287 -18.52 6.30 -16.70
C ASP A 287 -18.39 5.47 -15.40
N GLY A 288 -18.12 6.13 -14.26
CA GLY A 288 -18.10 5.51 -12.92
C GLY A 288 -16.72 5.52 -12.24
N ALA A 289 -16.52 4.58 -11.33
CA ALA A 289 -15.26 4.38 -10.61
C ALA A 289 -14.30 3.43 -11.35
N TRP A 290 -13.13 3.94 -11.73
CA TRP A 290 -12.08 3.20 -12.45
C TRP A 290 -10.89 2.93 -11.54
N LEU A 291 -10.53 1.66 -11.39
CA LEU A 291 -9.39 1.29 -10.55
C LEU A 291 -8.06 1.54 -11.27
N LEU A 292 -7.18 2.27 -10.59
CA LEU A 292 -5.79 2.45 -10.98
C LEU A 292 -4.91 1.34 -10.40
N GLU A 293 -5.07 1.05 -9.10
CA GLU A 293 -4.29 0.07 -8.34
C GLU A 293 -5.07 -0.40 -7.10
N VAL A 294 -4.79 -1.62 -6.63
CA VAL A 294 -5.17 -2.10 -5.30
C VAL A 294 -3.95 -2.80 -4.70
N ALA A 295 -3.49 -2.35 -3.55
CA ALA A 295 -2.37 -2.96 -2.82
C ALA A 295 -2.89 -3.70 -1.58
N ALA A 296 -2.35 -4.90 -1.31
CA ALA A 296 -2.66 -5.72 -0.13
C ALA A 296 -1.90 -5.26 1.13
N ARG A 297 -1.78 -3.94 1.30
CA ARG A 297 -1.12 -3.26 2.40
C ARG A 297 -1.83 -1.93 2.65
N SER A 298 -1.56 -1.33 3.80
CA SER A 298 -2.04 0.02 4.08
C SER A 298 -1.32 1.10 3.29
N ILE A 299 -1.92 2.30 3.26
CA ILE A 299 -1.34 3.53 2.72
C ILE A 299 0.13 3.71 3.13
N GLY A 300 0.94 4.16 2.18
CA GLY A 300 2.37 4.38 2.38
C GLY A 300 2.68 5.73 3.05
N GLY A 301 3.97 5.93 3.34
CA GLY A 301 4.46 7.18 3.93
C GLY A 301 3.90 7.45 5.33
N LEU A 302 3.93 8.73 5.73
CA LEU A 302 3.35 9.20 7.00
C LEU A 302 1.86 9.53 6.88
N CYS A 303 1.24 9.20 5.74
CA CYS A 303 -0.15 9.51 5.45
C CYS A 303 -1.12 8.76 6.38
N SER A 304 -0.73 7.60 6.91
CA SER A 304 -1.55 6.86 7.89
C SER A 304 -1.79 7.65 9.17
N ARG A 305 -0.90 8.58 9.54
CA ARG A 305 -1.06 9.45 10.72
C ARG A 305 -2.22 10.44 10.60
N ALA A 306 -2.77 10.62 9.40
CA ALA A 306 -3.99 11.40 9.21
C ALA A 306 -5.24 10.65 9.73
N LEU A 307 -5.14 9.33 9.99
CA LEU A 307 -6.27 8.48 10.36
C LEU A 307 -6.29 8.19 11.87
N GLU A 308 -7.40 8.55 12.51
CA GLU A 308 -7.69 8.29 13.92
C GLU A 308 -9.12 7.76 14.05
N PHE A 309 -9.29 6.66 14.79
CA PHE A 309 -10.53 5.89 14.86
C PHE A 309 -11.13 5.86 16.27
N GLY A 310 -10.97 6.95 17.03
CA GLY A 310 -11.42 7.03 18.43
C GLY A 310 -10.84 5.90 19.27
N ASP A 311 -11.71 5.11 19.90
CA ASP A 311 -11.34 3.92 20.70
C ASP A 311 -10.62 2.82 19.89
N GLY A 312 -10.75 2.83 18.56
CA GLY A 312 -10.03 1.96 17.64
C GLY A 312 -8.54 2.29 17.51
N GLY A 313 -8.11 3.48 17.96
CA GLY A 313 -6.72 3.92 17.89
C GLY A 313 -6.33 4.45 16.50
N ARG A 314 -5.09 4.17 16.07
CA ARG A 314 -4.59 4.54 14.74
C ARG A 314 -4.72 3.36 13.78
N LEU A 315 -4.40 3.60 12.51
CA LEU A 315 -4.43 2.57 11.48
C LEU A 315 -3.56 1.35 11.86
N GLU A 316 -2.36 1.58 12.39
CA GLU A 316 -1.44 0.52 12.80
C GLU A 316 -2.02 -0.32 13.95
N ASP A 317 -2.79 0.28 14.88
CA ASP A 317 -3.47 -0.46 15.95
C ASP A 317 -4.50 -1.43 15.35
N LEU A 318 -5.31 -0.98 14.40
CA LEU A 318 -6.30 -1.83 13.72
C LEU A 318 -5.65 -2.98 12.96
N ILE A 319 -4.54 -2.73 12.26
CA ILE A 319 -3.80 -3.74 11.50
C ILE A 319 -3.23 -4.80 12.44
N ILE A 320 -2.57 -4.40 13.53
CA ILE A 320 -2.01 -5.34 14.52
C ILE A 320 -3.13 -6.15 15.17
N ARG A 321 -4.24 -5.51 15.57
CA ARG A 321 -5.38 -6.22 16.15
C ARG A 321 -5.92 -7.28 15.20
N HIS A 322 -6.12 -6.94 13.94
CA HIS A 322 -6.58 -7.89 12.93
C HIS A 322 -5.61 -9.06 12.74
N ALA A 323 -4.31 -8.77 12.54
CA ALA A 323 -3.29 -9.80 12.31
C ALA A 323 -3.16 -10.78 13.49
N MET A 324 -3.21 -10.25 14.71
CA MET A 324 -3.10 -11.00 15.97
C MET A 324 -4.43 -11.56 16.49
N ASN A 325 -5.54 -11.33 15.78
CA ASN A 325 -6.89 -11.73 16.21
C ASN A 325 -7.28 -11.19 17.60
N LEU A 326 -6.85 -9.95 17.88
CA LEU A 326 -7.23 -9.22 19.08
C LEU A 326 -8.62 -8.61 18.89
N PRO A 327 -9.40 -8.46 19.97
CA PRO A 327 -10.71 -7.87 19.85
C PRO A 327 -10.56 -6.40 19.44
N VAL A 328 -11.37 -5.99 18.48
CA VAL A 328 -11.71 -4.59 18.31
C VAL A 328 -12.86 -4.36 19.26
N GLU A 329 -12.70 -3.50 20.27
CA GLU A 329 -13.82 -3.10 21.12
C GLU A 329 -14.91 -2.58 20.18
N PRO A 330 -16.09 -3.21 20.12
CA PRO A 330 -17.11 -2.78 19.18
C PRO A 330 -17.51 -1.35 19.54
N HIS A 331 -17.42 -0.45 18.57
CA HIS A 331 -18.15 0.79 18.65
C HIS A 331 -19.63 0.41 18.84
N LYS A 332 -20.23 0.80 19.97
CA LYS A 332 -21.61 0.43 20.28
C LYS A 332 -22.51 1.09 19.25
N PRO A 333 -23.30 0.31 18.47
CA PRO A 333 -24.15 0.87 17.41
C PRO A 333 -25.26 1.82 17.92
N ASP A 334 -25.50 1.85 19.24
CA ASP A 334 -26.51 2.69 19.88
C ASP A 334 -25.96 4.01 20.46
N GLU A 335 -24.65 4.27 20.37
CA GLU A 335 -24.10 5.57 20.75
C GLU A 335 -24.23 6.53 19.54
N PRO A 336 -24.79 7.74 19.74
CA PRO A 336 -24.90 8.71 18.66
C PRO A 336 -23.53 8.92 18.05
N HIS A 337 -23.43 8.88 16.71
CA HIS A 337 -22.21 9.18 15.99
C HIS A 337 -21.48 10.32 16.70
N GLU A 338 -20.28 10.05 17.20
CA GLU A 338 -19.37 11.12 17.63
C GLU A 338 -19.34 12.19 16.54
N PRO A 339 -19.24 13.48 16.91
CA PRO A 339 -19.33 14.58 15.95
C PRO A 339 -18.46 14.28 14.73
N GLU A 340 -18.98 14.57 13.52
CA GLU A 340 -18.31 14.40 12.22
C GLU A 340 -16.80 14.39 12.42
N GLN A 341 -16.14 13.23 12.21
CA GLN A 341 -14.69 13.12 12.40
C GLN A 341 -14.05 14.36 11.75
N PRO A 342 -13.31 15.18 12.52
CA PRO A 342 -12.81 16.44 12.01
C PRO A 342 -11.94 16.13 10.80
N ALA A 343 -12.15 16.88 9.71
CA ALA A 343 -11.42 16.65 8.48
C ALA A 343 -9.91 16.63 8.75
N SER A 344 -9.26 15.61 8.23
CA SER A 344 -7.83 15.37 8.39
C SER A 344 -7.20 15.24 7.02
N GLY A 345 -5.93 15.60 6.94
CA GLY A 345 -5.22 15.54 5.69
C GLY A 345 -3.72 15.58 5.87
N VAL A 346 -3.04 15.20 4.80
CA VAL A 346 -1.60 15.24 4.68
C VAL A 346 -1.25 15.95 3.38
N MET A 347 -0.21 16.77 3.42
CA MET A 347 0.35 17.42 2.26
C MET A 347 1.82 17.03 2.16
N MET A 348 2.17 16.40 1.04
CA MET A 348 3.54 16.16 0.64
C MET A 348 4.13 17.48 0.14
N ILE A 349 5.30 17.85 0.67
CA ILE A 349 5.92 19.13 0.35
C ILE A 349 6.43 19.08 -1.09
N PRO A 350 5.97 19.98 -1.98
CA PRO A 350 6.33 19.94 -3.39
C PRO A 350 7.83 20.18 -3.57
N ILE A 351 8.42 19.46 -4.53
CA ILE A 351 9.83 19.62 -4.89
C ILE A 351 9.89 20.52 -6.13
N PRO A 352 10.32 21.79 -6.00
CA PRO A 352 10.25 22.76 -7.09
C PRO A 352 11.24 22.49 -8.22
N GLY A 353 12.24 21.63 -8.00
CA GLY A 353 13.22 21.24 -9.00
C GLY A 353 14.32 20.33 -8.47
N ALA A 354 15.10 19.78 -9.39
CA ALA A 354 16.26 18.95 -9.06
C ALA A 354 17.45 19.82 -8.59
N GLY A 355 18.24 19.30 -7.65
CA GLY A 355 19.44 19.97 -7.16
C GLY A 355 19.96 19.37 -5.86
N VAL A 356 20.88 20.08 -5.23
CA VAL A 356 21.40 19.73 -3.89
C VAL A 356 20.63 20.53 -2.86
N LEU A 357 19.91 19.84 -1.96
CA LEU A 357 19.21 20.48 -0.84
C LEU A 357 20.22 21.19 0.06
N ARG A 358 20.09 22.52 0.20
CA ARG A 358 20.98 23.33 1.04
C ARG A 358 20.42 23.60 2.43
N ARG A 359 19.14 23.94 2.51
CA ARG A 359 18.39 24.07 3.76
C ARG A 359 16.89 23.99 3.48
N VAL A 360 16.13 23.77 4.54
CA VAL A 360 14.68 23.99 4.56
C VAL A 360 14.39 25.09 5.57
N ASP A 361 13.70 26.13 5.12
CA ASP A 361 13.24 27.25 5.96
C ASP A 361 11.74 27.12 6.24
N GLY A 362 11.25 27.77 7.32
CA GLY A 362 9.81 27.88 7.58
C GLY A 362 9.17 26.75 8.38
N LEU A 363 9.91 25.70 8.76
CA LEU A 363 9.34 24.53 9.47
C LEU A 363 8.70 24.91 10.82
N ALA A 364 9.33 25.81 11.58
CA ALA A 364 8.79 26.29 12.85
C ALA A 364 7.49 27.10 12.65
N ALA A 365 7.42 27.91 11.60
CA ALA A 365 6.21 28.67 11.25
C ALA A 365 5.08 27.74 10.79
N ALA A 366 5.40 26.70 10.02
CA ALA A 366 4.43 25.67 9.62
C ALA A 366 3.85 24.96 10.86
N ARG A 367 4.70 24.51 11.78
CA ARG A 367 4.25 23.88 13.05
C ARG A 367 3.44 24.81 13.95
N ALA A 368 3.66 26.12 13.87
CA ALA A 368 2.89 27.11 14.62
C ALA A 368 1.55 27.47 13.97
N THR A 369 1.29 27.01 12.74
CA THR A 369 0.05 27.31 12.02
C THR A 369 -1.11 26.50 12.61
N PRO A 370 -2.25 27.13 12.97
CA PRO A 370 -3.40 26.42 13.52
C PRO A 370 -3.87 25.28 12.59
N GLY A 371 -4.12 24.11 13.16
CA GLY A 371 -4.53 22.91 12.44
C GLY A 371 -3.38 22.02 11.96
N ILE A 372 -2.13 22.50 11.95
CA ILE A 372 -0.96 21.66 11.66
C ILE A 372 -0.57 20.86 12.90
N ARG A 373 -0.68 19.53 12.82
CA ARG A 373 -0.30 18.62 13.92
C ARG A 373 1.19 18.28 13.91
N ASP A 374 1.77 18.11 12.73
CA ASP A 374 3.19 17.82 12.55
C ASP A 374 3.69 18.32 11.18
N ALA A 375 5.00 18.52 11.06
CA ALA A 375 5.65 18.87 9.79
C ALA A 375 7.08 18.34 9.79
N LEU A 376 7.39 17.40 8.88
CA LEU A 376 8.67 16.70 8.83
C LEU A 376 9.34 16.88 7.47
N ILE A 377 10.67 16.98 7.48
CA ILE A 377 11.53 16.76 6.31
C ILE A 377 12.43 15.59 6.69
N SER A 378 12.41 14.52 5.91
CA SER A 378 13.14 13.27 6.16
C SER A 378 14.17 12.99 5.09
#